data_AF-A0A2M7WVF8-F1
#
_entry.id   AF-A0A2M7WVF8-F1
#
_cell.length_a   1.000
_cell.length_b   1.000
_cell.length_c   1.000
_cell.angle_alpha   90.00
_cell.angle_beta   90.00
_cell.angle_gamma   90.00
#
_symmetry.space_group_name_H-M   'P 1'
#
loop_
_entity.id
_entity.type
_entity.pdbx_description
1 polymer ?
#
loop_
_entity_poly.entity_id
_entity_poly.type
_entity_poly.pdbx_seq_one_letter_code
_entity_poly.pdbx_strand_id
1 'polypeptide(L)'
;MSLKFRRVLLAMGAAAVLTAGVLAWQPGEGYQQANAATDYDQLQKFSRVMEMVRRAYVEKVSDEKLIEGALSGMLSSLDPHSSYLDKEMYKQMTVDTKGEFGGLGIEISAAEGGIKIVSPIEDTPADRAGIKAGDLIIKIDGQLARDISLPEAVKLMRGKPGTSIVLTIFREGENQPLEVKIVRTVIQVKSVKSDMLAPGYAYLRITQFQERTGELLKE
;
A
#
# COMPACT_ATOMS: atom_id res chain seq x y z
N MET A 1 55.10 69.81 11.06
CA MET A 1 54.53 68.44 11.01
C MET A 1 54.34 68.07 9.54
N SER A 2 55.12 67.11 9.03
CA SER A 2 55.22 66.89 7.58
C SER A 2 53.96 66.25 7.00
N LEU A 3 53.60 66.63 5.77
CA LEU A 3 52.39 66.16 5.05
C LEU A 3 52.27 64.62 4.96
N LYS A 4 53.37 63.89 5.17
CA LYS A 4 53.39 62.42 5.18
C LYS A 4 52.68 61.83 6.41
N PHE A 5 52.65 62.52 7.55
CA PHE A 5 52.06 62.02 8.80
C PHE A 5 50.52 62.13 8.82
N ARG A 6 49.95 63.12 8.14
CA ARG A 6 48.49 63.31 8.03
C ARG A 6 47.79 62.25 7.16
N ARG A 7 48.50 61.65 6.19
CA ARG A 7 47.95 60.61 5.31
C ARG A 7 47.89 59.23 5.97
N VAL A 8 48.79 58.95 6.92
CA VAL A 8 48.83 57.68 7.66
C VAL A 8 47.74 57.61 8.73
N LEU A 9 47.46 58.73 9.42
CA LEU A 9 46.37 58.81 10.42
C LEU A 9 44.96 58.70 9.81
N LEU A 10 44.75 59.21 8.59
CA LEU A 10 43.49 59.06 7.86
C LEU A 10 43.25 57.62 7.35
N ALA A 11 44.32 56.88 7.04
CA ALA A 11 44.22 55.48 6.62
C ALA A 11 43.94 54.52 7.79
N MET A 12 44.47 54.78 8.99
CA MET A 12 44.18 53.97 10.19
C MET A 12 42.77 54.18 10.75
N GLY A 13 42.21 55.39 10.62
CA GLY A 13 40.82 55.67 11.02
C GLY A 13 39.78 54.96 10.14
N ALA A 14 40.05 54.82 8.84
CA ALA A 14 39.17 54.10 7.91
C ALA A 14 39.21 52.57 8.10
N ALA A 15 40.36 52.01 8.49
CA ALA A 15 40.49 50.58 8.74
C ALA A 15 39.79 50.13 10.04
N ALA A 16 39.80 50.96 11.10
CA ALA A 16 39.17 50.63 12.38
C ALA A 16 37.63 50.67 12.33
N VAL A 17 37.04 51.53 11.49
CA VAL A 17 35.58 51.62 11.31
C VAL A 17 35.06 50.45 10.44
N LEU A 18 35.89 49.95 9.51
CA LEU A 18 35.54 48.77 8.71
C LEU A 18 35.64 47.44 9.49
N THR A 19 36.51 47.35 10.50
CA THR A 19 36.58 46.15 11.35
C THR A 19 35.50 46.10 12.44
N ALA A 20 34.99 47.24 12.90
CA ALA A 20 33.91 47.29 13.89
C ALA A 20 32.52 47.06 13.28
N GLY A 21 32.32 47.41 12.00
CA GLY A 21 31.03 47.21 11.30
C GLY A 21 30.76 45.77 10.86
N VAL A 22 31.78 44.92 10.74
CA VAL A 22 31.66 43.53 10.26
C VAL A 22 31.41 42.53 11.40
N LEU A 23 31.64 42.90 12.66
CA LEU A 23 31.39 42.03 13.82
C LEU A 23 29.94 42.08 14.36
N ALA A 24 29.07 42.93 13.81
CA ALA A 24 27.70 43.11 14.29
C ALA A 24 26.61 42.46 13.41
N TRP A 25 26.98 41.76 12.33
CA TRP A 25 26.05 41.04 11.46
C TRP A 25 26.43 39.55 11.40
N GLN A 26 26.08 38.81 12.46
CA GLN A 26 25.82 37.37 12.35
C GLN A 26 24.32 37.18 12.10
N PRO A 27 23.87 36.95 10.86
CA PRO A 27 22.52 36.48 10.63
C PRO A 27 22.45 35.01 11.10
N GLY A 28 21.70 34.73 12.16
CA GLY A 28 20.91 33.49 12.19
C GLY A 28 21.27 32.36 13.16
N GLU A 29 21.85 32.58 14.35
CA GLU A 29 21.90 31.51 15.37
C GLU A 29 20.57 31.35 16.16
N GLY A 30 19.79 32.42 16.29
CA GLY A 30 18.51 32.41 17.02
C GLY A 30 17.38 31.63 16.33
N TYR A 31 17.48 31.40 15.01
CA TYR A 31 16.45 30.68 14.25
C TYR A 31 16.54 29.15 14.42
N GLN A 32 17.69 28.57 14.77
CA GLN A 32 17.81 27.11 14.93
C GLN A 32 17.44 26.63 16.35
N GLN A 33 17.77 27.38 17.41
CA GLN A 33 17.46 26.97 18.79
C GLN A 33 15.98 27.08 19.15
N ALA A 34 15.28 28.12 18.68
CA ALA A 34 13.85 28.30 18.96
C ALA A 34 12.98 27.23 18.30
N ASN A 35 13.35 26.79 17.10
CA ASN A 35 12.66 25.71 16.39
C ASN A 35 12.88 24.35 17.07
N ALA A 36 14.11 24.03 17.50
CA ALA A 36 14.41 22.76 18.15
C ALA A 36 13.67 22.59 19.51
N ALA A 37 13.57 23.66 20.31
CA ALA A 37 12.82 23.63 21.57
C ALA A 37 11.30 23.47 21.33
N THR A 38 10.76 24.15 20.33
CA THR A 38 9.34 24.06 19.95
C THR A 38 8.98 22.67 19.43
N ASP A 39 9.86 22.06 18.64
CA ASP A 39 9.66 20.72 18.07
C ASP A 39 9.63 19.64 19.16
N TYR A 40 10.52 19.76 20.17
CA TYR A 40 10.53 18.86 21.32
C TYR A 40 9.25 18.95 22.17
N ASP A 41 8.73 20.16 22.41
CA ASP A 41 7.48 20.35 23.15
C ASP A 41 6.27 19.73 22.43
N GLN A 42 6.22 19.83 21.10
CA GLN A 42 5.17 19.19 20.30
C GLN A 42 5.27 17.66 20.36
N LEU A 43 6.47 17.09 20.26
CA LEU A 43 6.70 15.65 20.42
C LEU A 43 6.30 15.16 21.81
N GLN A 44 6.60 15.93 22.87
CA GLN A 44 6.15 15.61 24.23
C GLN A 44 4.63 15.66 24.36
N LYS A 45 3.98 16.65 23.75
CA LYS A 45 2.52 16.75 23.73
C LYS A 45 1.91 15.53 23.03
N PHE A 46 2.45 15.15 21.88
CA PHE A 46 2.02 13.97 21.13
C PHE A 46 2.18 12.68 21.95
N SER A 47 3.36 12.45 22.54
CA SER A 47 3.64 11.28 23.37
C SER A 47 2.70 11.19 24.58
N ARG A 48 2.40 12.32 25.25
CA ARG A 48 1.45 12.36 26.37
C ARG A 48 0.04 11.97 25.95
N VAL A 49 -0.42 12.46 24.79
CA VAL A 49 -1.75 12.10 24.26
C VAL A 49 -1.81 10.61 23.92
N MET A 50 -0.80 10.06 23.24
CA MET A 50 -0.74 8.62 22.97
C MET A 50 -0.76 7.78 24.25
N GLU A 51 -0.01 8.19 25.28
CA GLU A 51 0.01 7.49 26.56
C GLU A 51 -1.34 7.55 27.28
N MET A 52 -2.00 8.72 27.27
CA MET A 52 -3.32 8.91 27.85
C MET A 52 -4.35 7.99 27.17
N VAL A 53 -4.34 7.92 25.84
CA VAL A 53 -5.23 7.01 25.08
C VAL A 53 -4.95 5.57 25.47
N ARG A 54 -3.68 5.13 25.50
CA ARG A 54 -3.31 3.76 25.86
C ARG A 54 -3.82 3.34 27.25
N ARG A 55 -3.75 4.24 28.23
CA ARG A 55 -4.10 3.94 29.63
C ARG A 55 -5.58 4.08 29.94
N ALA A 56 -6.27 5.04 29.31
CA ALA A 56 -7.63 5.43 29.67
C ALA A 56 -8.70 4.97 28.67
N TYR A 57 -8.32 4.43 27.50
CA TYR A 57 -9.30 3.89 26.56
C TYR A 57 -9.92 2.58 27.07
N VAL A 58 -11.18 2.36 26.72
CA VAL A 58 -12.00 1.23 27.18
C VAL A 58 -11.44 -0.12 26.72
N GLU A 59 -10.73 -0.15 25.59
CA GLU A 59 -10.09 -1.34 25.02
C GLU A 59 -8.58 -1.17 24.94
N LYS A 60 -7.84 -2.29 24.90
CA LYS A 60 -6.40 -2.27 24.69
C LYS A 60 -6.09 -1.87 23.23
N VAL A 61 -5.30 -0.81 23.06
CA VAL A 61 -4.86 -0.32 21.74
C VAL A 61 -3.36 -0.54 21.56
N SER A 62 -2.93 -0.97 20.38
CA SER A 62 -1.50 -1.15 20.05
C SER A 62 -0.86 0.16 19.59
N ASP A 63 0.48 0.24 19.70
CA ASP A 63 1.25 1.38 19.23
C ASP A 63 1.13 1.56 17.72
N GLU A 64 1.17 0.45 16.98
CA GLU A 64 1.00 0.46 15.53
C GLU A 64 -0.31 1.14 15.13
N LYS A 65 -1.43 0.78 15.77
CA LYS A 65 -2.74 1.35 15.46
C LYS A 65 -2.81 2.85 15.77
N LEU A 66 -2.19 3.30 16.86
CA LEU A 66 -2.14 4.73 17.22
C LEU A 66 -1.26 5.52 16.25
N ILE A 67 -0.10 4.98 15.87
CA ILE A 67 0.83 5.61 14.93
C ILE A 67 0.21 5.68 13.53
N GLU A 68 -0.34 4.58 13.01
CA GLU A 68 -1.01 4.55 11.70
C GLU A 68 -2.18 5.54 11.66
N GLY A 69 -2.99 5.59 12.73
CA GLY A 69 -4.07 6.56 12.86
C GLY A 69 -3.57 8.01 12.87
N ALA A 70 -2.47 8.29 13.57
CA ALA A 70 -1.86 9.62 13.59
C ALA A 70 -1.31 10.01 12.20
N LEU A 71 -0.60 9.11 11.52
CA LEU A 71 -0.08 9.33 10.16
C LEU A 71 -1.21 9.59 9.17
N SER A 72 -2.26 8.77 9.20
CA SER A 72 -3.45 8.94 8.37
C SER A 72 -4.14 10.28 8.63
N GLY A 73 -4.29 10.66 9.90
CA GLY A 73 -4.88 11.94 10.29
C GLY A 73 -4.05 13.12 9.79
N MET A 74 -2.73 13.10 9.99
CA MET A 74 -1.82 14.16 9.52
C MET A 74 -1.91 14.33 7.99
N LEU A 75 -1.80 13.25 7.21
CA LEU A 75 -1.83 13.33 5.75
C LEU A 75 -3.20 13.74 5.21
N SER A 76 -4.29 13.25 5.80
CA SER A 76 -5.66 13.64 5.41
C SER A 76 -5.95 15.14 5.61
N SER A 77 -5.19 15.80 6.50
CA SER A 77 -5.35 17.23 6.77
C SER A 77 -4.62 18.13 5.76
N LEU A 78 -3.69 17.58 4.97
CA LEU A 78 -2.90 18.35 4.00
C LEU A 78 -3.72 18.66 2.76
N ASP A 79 -4.25 17.62 2.11
CA ASP A 79 -5.06 17.74 0.89
C ASP A 79 -5.83 16.42 0.60
N PRO A 80 -6.84 16.43 -0.31
CA PRO A 80 -7.65 15.25 -0.62
C PRO A 80 -6.92 14.07 -1.30
N HIS A 81 -5.69 14.26 -1.77
CA HIS A 81 -4.89 13.26 -2.48
C HIS A 81 -3.71 12.74 -1.63
N SER A 82 -3.38 13.40 -0.54
CA SER A 82 -2.41 12.95 0.45
C SER A 82 -3.01 11.87 1.36
N SER A 83 -2.43 10.67 1.34
CA SER A 83 -2.90 9.55 2.16
C SER A 83 -1.73 8.69 2.66
N TYR A 84 -1.90 8.14 3.87
CA TYR A 84 -1.00 7.10 4.38
C TYR A 84 -1.40 5.76 3.78
N LEU A 85 -0.46 5.07 3.16
CA LEU A 85 -0.66 3.70 2.69
C LEU A 85 -0.15 2.74 3.75
N ASP A 86 -1.06 2.09 4.45
CA ASP A 86 -0.70 0.93 5.25
C ASP A 86 -0.24 -0.24 4.37
N LYS A 87 0.27 -1.29 5.00
CA LYS A 87 0.83 -2.46 4.32
C LYS A 87 -0.15 -3.14 3.37
N GLU A 88 -1.41 -3.26 3.75
CA GLU A 88 -2.42 -3.95 2.94
C GLU A 88 -2.89 -3.06 1.79
N MET A 89 -3.07 -1.75 2.03
CA MET A 89 -3.36 -0.77 0.99
C MET A 89 -2.24 -0.69 -0.06
N TYR A 90 -0.98 -0.63 0.38
CA TYR A 90 0.17 -0.61 -0.53
C TYR A 90 0.25 -1.88 -1.37
N LYS A 91 -0.02 -3.04 -0.75
CA LYS A 91 -0.07 -4.32 -1.45
C LYS A 91 -1.18 -4.34 -2.50
N GLN A 92 -2.38 -3.85 -2.19
CA GLN A 92 -3.48 -3.78 -3.14
C GLN A 92 -3.18 -2.81 -4.29
N MET A 93 -2.65 -1.62 -4.00
CA MET A 93 -2.20 -0.67 -5.03
C MET A 93 -1.14 -1.30 -5.96
N THR A 94 -0.23 -2.10 -5.41
CA THR A 94 0.77 -2.81 -6.20
C THR A 94 0.11 -3.84 -7.13
N VAL A 95 -0.89 -4.58 -6.66
CA VAL A 95 -1.65 -5.52 -7.48
C VAL A 95 -2.40 -4.78 -8.60
N ASP A 96 -3.03 -3.66 -8.29
CA ASP A 96 -3.81 -2.88 -9.27
C ASP A 96 -2.92 -2.27 -10.36
N THR A 97 -1.73 -1.80 -10.00
CA THR A 97 -0.77 -1.22 -10.94
C THR A 97 -0.06 -2.28 -11.80
N LYS A 98 0.38 -3.38 -11.17
CA LYS A 98 1.11 -4.45 -11.89
C LYS A 98 0.17 -5.37 -12.66
N GLY A 99 -1.09 -5.48 -12.24
CA GLY A 99 -2.02 -6.47 -12.77
C GLY A 99 -1.73 -7.90 -12.32
N GLU A 100 -0.89 -8.07 -11.29
CA GLU A 100 -0.41 -9.38 -10.87
C GLU A 100 -0.58 -9.59 -9.36
N PHE A 101 -1.03 -10.78 -8.98
CA PHE A 101 -1.10 -11.18 -7.57
C PHE A 101 -0.81 -12.67 -7.38
N GLY A 102 -0.29 -13.04 -6.22
CA GLY A 102 -0.13 -14.44 -5.84
C GLY A 102 -1.46 -15.06 -5.39
N GLY A 103 -1.91 -16.11 -6.08
CA GLY A 103 -3.19 -16.74 -5.78
C GLY A 103 -3.47 -18.00 -6.59
N LEU A 104 -4.74 -18.39 -6.63
CA LEU A 104 -5.21 -19.64 -7.26
C LEU A 104 -5.83 -19.40 -8.65
N GLY A 105 -6.31 -18.18 -8.92
CA GLY A 105 -7.04 -17.84 -10.14
C GLY A 105 -8.51 -18.29 -10.11
N ILE A 106 -9.22 -18.00 -9.02
CA ILE A 106 -10.64 -18.38 -8.85
C ILE A 106 -11.44 -17.12 -8.54
N GLU A 107 -12.57 -16.95 -9.21
CA GLU A 107 -13.60 -16.01 -8.84
C GLU A 107 -14.60 -16.69 -7.89
N ILE A 108 -14.82 -16.08 -6.73
CA ILE A 108 -15.67 -16.63 -5.66
C ILE A 108 -16.74 -15.63 -5.23
N SER A 109 -17.87 -16.14 -4.76
CA SER A 109 -18.95 -15.38 -4.16
C SER A 109 -19.41 -16.01 -2.85
N ALA A 110 -20.00 -15.19 -1.98
CA ALA A 110 -20.67 -15.71 -0.79
C ALA A 110 -21.93 -16.50 -1.21
N ALA A 111 -22.19 -17.62 -0.55
CA ALA A 111 -23.39 -18.43 -0.77
C ALA A 111 -23.92 -18.98 0.57
N GLU A 112 -25.17 -19.42 0.59
CA GLU A 112 -25.73 -20.11 1.76
C GLU A 112 -24.93 -21.38 2.06
N GLY A 113 -24.31 -21.44 3.23
CA GLY A 113 -23.54 -22.61 3.69
C GLY A 113 -22.06 -22.62 3.32
N GLY A 114 -21.51 -21.58 2.68
CA GLY A 114 -20.08 -21.48 2.40
C GLY A 114 -19.71 -20.47 1.32
N ILE A 115 -18.72 -20.83 0.52
CA ILE A 115 -18.19 -19.96 -0.55
C ILE A 115 -18.36 -20.68 -1.87
N LYS A 116 -19.09 -20.07 -2.80
CA LYS A 116 -19.34 -20.63 -4.12
C LYS A 116 -18.29 -20.15 -5.10
N ILE A 117 -17.82 -21.06 -5.95
CA ILE A 117 -16.95 -20.76 -7.08
C ILE A 117 -17.82 -20.29 -8.23
N VAL A 118 -17.62 -19.04 -8.64
CA VAL A 118 -18.30 -18.45 -9.80
C VAL A 118 -17.67 -19.00 -11.07
N SER A 119 -16.34 -18.86 -11.20
CA SER A 119 -15.57 -19.43 -12.30
C SER A 119 -14.10 -19.57 -11.93
N PRO A 120 -13.41 -20.64 -12.39
CA PRO A 120 -11.95 -20.61 -12.49
C PRO A 120 -11.53 -19.69 -13.64
N ILE A 121 -10.41 -19.00 -13.49
CA ILE A 121 -9.78 -18.25 -14.58
C ILE A 121 -9.01 -19.26 -15.43
N GLU A 122 -9.23 -19.24 -16.74
CA GLU A 122 -8.55 -20.11 -17.70
C GLU A 122 -7.02 -20.02 -17.56
N ASP A 123 -6.33 -21.15 -17.75
CA ASP A 123 -4.88 -21.28 -17.65
C ASP A 123 -4.28 -20.94 -16.26
N THR A 124 -5.11 -20.91 -15.21
CA THR A 124 -4.64 -20.72 -13.83
C THR A 124 -4.48 -22.05 -13.08
N PRO A 125 -3.79 -22.07 -11.92
CA PRO A 125 -3.64 -23.28 -11.13
C PRO A 125 -4.96 -23.94 -10.75
N ALA A 126 -6.01 -23.17 -10.48
CA ALA A 126 -7.31 -23.72 -10.13
C ALA A 126 -8.01 -24.41 -11.30
N ASP A 127 -7.94 -23.80 -12.49
CA ASP A 127 -8.46 -24.39 -13.73
C ASP A 127 -7.76 -25.73 -14.03
N ARG A 128 -6.41 -25.75 -13.97
CA ARG A 128 -5.62 -26.98 -14.11
C ARG A 128 -5.87 -28.02 -13.02
N ALA A 129 -6.29 -27.58 -11.82
CA ALA A 129 -6.63 -28.47 -10.72
C ALA A 129 -8.05 -29.06 -10.84
N GLY A 130 -8.77 -28.74 -11.92
CA GLY A 130 -10.09 -29.30 -12.20
C GLY A 130 -11.21 -28.69 -11.37
N ILE A 131 -11.00 -27.49 -10.83
CA ILE A 131 -12.04 -26.67 -10.22
C ILE A 131 -13.04 -26.24 -11.31
N LYS A 132 -14.33 -26.23 -10.98
CA LYS A 132 -15.39 -25.88 -11.94
C LYS A 132 -16.29 -24.79 -11.37
N ALA A 133 -16.91 -24.04 -12.28
CA ALA A 133 -18.00 -23.14 -11.95
C ALA A 133 -19.12 -23.92 -11.22
N GLY A 134 -19.63 -23.35 -10.13
CA GLY A 134 -20.68 -23.97 -9.33
C GLY A 134 -20.20 -24.79 -8.13
N ASP A 135 -18.90 -25.13 -8.05
CA ASP A 135 -18.34 -25.82 -6.89
C ASP A 135 -18.55 -25.00 -5.61
N LEU A 136 -18.89 -25.68 -4.51
CA LEU A 136 -19.04 -25.06 -3.19
C LEU A 136 -17.84 -25.43 -2.32
N ILE A 137 -17.05 -24.43 -1.92
CA ILE A 137 -15.94 -24.62 -0.99
C ILE A 137 -16.52 -24.78 0.41
N ILE A 138 -16.28 -25.96 1.01
CA ILE A 138 -16.73 -26.29 2.36
C ILE A 138 -15.60 -26.18 3.38
N LYS A 139 -14.34 -26.34 2.96
CA LYS A 139 -13.16 -26.10 3.80
C LYS A 139 -12.00 -25.45 3.05
N ILE A 140 -11.23 -24.65 3.77
CA ILE A 140 -9.98 -24.02 3.32
C ILE A 140 -8.90 -24.38 4.35
N ASP A 141 -7.88 -25.15 3.95
CA ASP A 141 -6.84 -25.69 4.84
C ASP A 141 -7.41 -26.33 6.12
N GLY A 142 -8.53 -27.06 5.98
CA GLY A 142 -9.23 -27.74 7.08
C GLY A 142 -10.21 -26.87 7.88
N GLN A 143 -10.18 -25.54 7.73
CA GLN A 143 -11.14 -24.63 8.37
C GLN A 143 -12.46 -24.60 7.61
N LEU A 144 -13.59 -24.62 8.30
CA LEU A 144 -14.92 -24.62 7.67
C LEU A 144 -15.22 -23.29 7.00
N ALA A 145 -15.55 -23.31 5.70
CA ALA A 145 -15.79 -22.11 4.91
C ALA A 145 -17.00 -21.29 5.39
N ARG A 146 -17.98 -21.92 6.06
CA ARG A 146 -19.14 -21.24 6.65
C ARG A 146 -18.79 -20.29 7.80
N ASP A 147 -17.65 -20.52 8.45
CA ASP A 147 -17.18 -19.73 9.59
C ASP A 147 -16.21 -18.62 9.14
N ILE A 148 -15.92 -18.55 7.84
CA ILE A 148 -14.94 -17.65 7.23
C ILE A 148 -15.69 -16.60 6.39
N SER A 149 -15.40 -15.33 6.62
CA SER A 149 -15.96 -14.26 5.79
C SER A 149 -15.37 -14.28 4.37
N LEU A 150 -16.11 -13.79 3.37
CA LEU A 150 -15.61 -13.71 1.99
C LEU A 150 -14.25 -12.98 1.89
N PRO A 151 -14.03 -11.81 2.55
CA PRO A 151 -12.72 -11.15 2.52
C PRO A 151 -11.59 -11.98 3.14
N GLU A 152 -11.88 -12.70 4.22
CA GLU A 152 -10.91 -13.56 4.88
C GLU A 152 -10.54 -14.77 4.02
N ALA A 153 -11.52 -15.37 3.34
CA ALA A 153 -11.27 -16.44 2.39
C ALA A 153 -10.41 -15.98 1.21
N VAL A 154 -10.67 -14.78 0.66
CA VAL A 154 -9.80 -14.17 -0.35
C VAL A 154 -8.37 -14.03 0.18
N LYS A 155 -8.21 -13.58 1.42
CA LYS A 155 -6.88 -13.43 2.07
C LYS A 155 -6.17 -14.78 2.23
N LEU A 156 -6.89 -15.84 2.61
CA LEU A 156 -6.35 -17.21 2.75
C LEU A 156 -5.97 -17.83 1.41
N MET A 157 -6.79 -17.62 0.36
CA MET A 157 -6.51 -18.15 -0.98
C MET A 157 -5.39 -17.39 -1.67
N ARG A 158 -5.28 -16.08 -1.43
CA ARG A 158 -4.09 -15.29 -1.79
C ARG A 158 -2.89 -15.74 -0.95
N GLY A 159 -1.69 -15.50 -1.46
CA GLY A 159 -0.47 -15.86 -0.73
C GLY A 159 0.77 -15.83 -1.59
N LYS A 160 1.90 -16.20 -1.00
CA LYS A 160 3.18 -16.23 -1.73
C LYS A 160 3.13 -17.29 -2.83
N PRO A 161 3.48 -16.96 -4.09
CA PRO A 161 3.64 -17.96 -5.15
C PRO A 161 4.57 -19.11 -4.72
N GLY A 162 4.25 -20.33 -5.14
CA GLY A 162 4.94 -21.56 -4.77
C GLY A 162 4.45 -22.22 -3.47
N THR A 163 3.63 -21.55 -2.66
CA THR A 163 2.98 -22.17 -1.49
C THR A 163 1.71 -22.91 -1.91
N SER A 164 1.35 -23.99 -1.22
CA SER A 164 0.11 -24.73 -1.48
C SER A 164 -1.03 -24.34 -0.54
N ILE A 165 -2.25 -24.61 -0.98
CA ILE A 165 -3.48 -24.59 -0.19
C ILE A 165 -4.28 -25.84 -0.52
N VAL A 166 -5.05 -26.35 0.44
CA VAL A 166 -6.00 -27.44 0.22
C VAL A 166 -7.42 -26.89 0.32
N LEU A 167 -8.19 -27.05 -0.75
CA LEU A 167 -9.62 -26.74 -0.76
C LEU A 167 -10.40 -28.04 -0.71
N THR A 168 -11.37 -28.13 0.19
CA THR A 168 -12.39 -29.18 0.13
C THR A 168 -13.63 -28.59 -0.51
N ILE A 169 -14.04 -29.16 -1.64
CA ILE A 169 -15.19 -28.71 -2.42
C ILE A 169 -16.30 -29.75 -2.47
N PHE A 170 -17.53 -29.29 -2.54
CA PHE A 170 -18.70 -30.08 -2.90
C PHE A 170 -19.10 -29.72 -4.33
N ARG A 171 -19.28 -30.74 -5.17
CA ARG A 171 -19.67 -30.59 -6.58
C ARG A 171 -20.99 -31.30 -6.80
N GLU A 172 -21.92 -30.63 -7.45
CA GLU A 172 -23.20 -31.22 -7.83
C GLU A 172 -22.97 -32.44 -8.74
N GLY A 173 -23.57 -33.57 -8.38
CA GLY A 173 -23.40 -34.86 -9.07
C GLY A 173 -22.29 -35.76 -8.48
N GLU A 174 -21.45 -35.25 -7.59
CA GLU A 174 -20.47 -36.05 -6.85
C GLU A 174 -21.02 -36.44 -5.46
N ASN A 175 -20.88 -37.72 -5.10
CA ASN A 175 -21.41 -38.24 -3.83
C ASN A 175 -20.53 -37.89 -2.62
N GLN A 176 -19.29 -37.46 -2.84
CA GLN A 176 -18.33 -37.15 -1.78
C GLN A 176 -17.63 -35.82 -2.07
N PRO A 177 -17.28 -35.04 -1.02
CA PRO A 177 -16.44 -33.87 -1.19
C PRO A 177 -15.08 -34.22 -1.78
N LEU A 178 -14.58 -33.37 -2.68
CA LEU A 178 -13.28 -33.52 -3.32
C LEU A 178 -12.27 -32.64 -2.59
N GLU A 179 -11.11 -33.21 -2.22
CA GLU A 179 -9.97 -32.43 -1.76
C GLU A 179 -9.05 -32.10 -2.93
N VAL A 180 -8.83 -30.81 -3.15
CA VAL A 180 -8.03 -30.27 -4.25
C VAL A 180 -6.88 -29.48 -3.67
N LYS A 181 -5.65 -29.98 -3.85
CA LYS A 181 -4.43 -29.26 -3.48
C LYS A 181 -3.99 -28.39 -4.64
N ILE A 182 -3.92 -27.07 -4.41
CA ILE A 182 -3.57 -26.09 -5.44
C ILE A 182 -2.30 -25.35 -4.99
N VAL A 183 -1.34 -25.22 -5.91
CA VAL A 183 -0.13 -24.42 -5.68
C VAL A 183 -0.37 -23.01 -6.19
N ARG A 184 -0.19 -22.01 -5.31
CA ARG A 184 -0.34 -20.60 -5.66
C ARG A 184 0.69 -20.23 -6.72
N THR A 185 0.28 -19.49 -7.74
CA THR A 185 1.19 -18.89 -8.73
C THR A 185 0.94 -17.40 -8.81
N VAL A 186 1.76 -16.70 -9.59
CA VAL A 186 1.42 -15.35 -10.02
C VAL A 186 0.25 -15.47 -10.99
N ILE A 187 -0.86 -14.82 -10.67
CA ILE A 187 -2.05 -14.71 -11.49
C ILE A 187 -1.99 -13.35 -12.18
N GLN A 188 -2.15 -13.36 -13.49
CA GLN A 188 -2.14 -12.15 -14.31
C GLN A 188 -3.57 -11.78 -14.69
N VAL A 189 -3.96 -10.56 -14.36
CA VAL A 189 -5.23 -10.00 -14.79
C VAL A 189 -5.01 -9.41 -16.18
N LYS A 190 -5.72 -9.91 -17.19
CA LYS A 190 -5.66 -9.34 -18.54
C LYS A 190 -6.30 -7.95 -18.53
N SER A 191 -5.50 -6.91 -18.74
CA SER A 191 -5.97 -5.51 -18.81
C SER A 191 -6.57 -5.11 -20.15
N VAL A 192 -6.34 -5.93 -21.18
CA VAL A 192 -6.86 -5.77 -22.54
C VAL A 192 -7.64 -7.03 -22.90
N LYS A 193 -8.85 -6.85 -23.43
CA LYS A 193 -9.61 -7.91 -24.11
C LYS A 193 -9.74 -7.54 -25.57
N SER A 194 -9.43 -8.47 -26.46
CA SER A 194 -9.47 -8.29 -27.91
C SER A 194 -10.44 -9.29 -28.55
N ASP A 195 -11.12 -8.87 -29.60
CA ASP A 195 -11.92 -9.74 -30.46
C ASP A 195 -12.04 -9.15 -31.87
N MET A 196 -12.23 -10.00 -32.89
CA MET A 196 -12.45 -9.58 -34.27
C MET A 196 -13.95 -9.50 -34.55
N LEU A 197 -14.48 -8.30 -34.77
CA LEU A 197 -15.92 -8.11 -35.02
C LEU A 197 -16.31 -8.49 -36.46
N ALA A 198 -15.41 -8.24 -37.40
CA ALA A 198 -15.56 -8.54 -38.82
C ALA A 198 -14.17 -8.55 -39.49
N PRO A 199 -14.03 -9.09 -40.71
CA PRO A 199 -12.79 -8.97 -41.48
C PRO A 199 -12.36 -7.49 -41.57
N GLY A 200 -11.18 -7.17 -41.03
CA GLY A 200 -10.62 -5.81 -41.03
C GLY A 200 -11.04 -4.91 -39.84
N TYR A 201 -11.88 -5.39 -38.91
CA TYR A 201 -12.33 -4.61 -37.75
C TYR A 201 -12.05 -5.36 -36.44
N ALA A 202 -11.13 -4.83 -35.63
CA ALA A 202 -10.81 -5.34 -34.29
C ALA A 202 -11.49 -4.49 -33.21
N TYR A 203 -11.98 -5.16 -32.18
CA TYR A 203 -12.46 -4.55 -30.94
C TYR A 203 -11.42 -4.76 -29.85
N LEU A 204 -10.96 -3.65 -29.26
CA LEU A 204 -10.05 -3.66 -28.12
C LEU A 204 -10.72 -2.96 -26.94
N ARG A 205 -10.89 -3.68 -25.83
CA ARG A 205 -11.39 -3.13 -24.58
C ARG A 205 -10.28 -3.10 -23.54
N ILE A 206 -9.83 -1.91 -23.18
CA ILE A 206 -8.95 -1.68 -22.04
C ILE A 206 -9.83 -1.62 -20.80
N THR A 207 -9.72 -2.59 -19.91
CA THR A 207 -10.47 -2.60 -18.64
C THR A 207 -9.79 -1.77 -17.57
N GLN A 208 -8.46 -1.66 -17.63
CA GLN A 208 -7.64 -0.87 -16.72
C GLN A 208 -6.28 -0.57 -17.35
N PHE A 209 -5.65 0.54 -16.96
CA PHE A 209 -4.25 0.79 -17.28
C PHE A 209 -3.35 0.16 -16.23
N GLN A 210 -2.55 -0.81 -16.65
CA GLN A 210 -1.59 -1.57 -15.85
C GLN A 210 -0.24 -1.54 -16.57
N GLU A 211 0.83 -1.93 -15.87
CA GLU A 211 2.20 -1.91 -16.38
C GLU A 211 2.34 -2.56 -17.77
N ARG A 212 1.65 -3.68 -18.00
CA ARG A 212 1.70 -4.46 -19.24
C ARG A 212 0.65 -4.08 -20.30
N THR A 213 -0.26 -3.14 -20.03
CA THR A 213 -1.35 -2.79 -20.97
C THR A 213 -0.81 -2.38 -22.35
N GLY A 214 0.31 -1.64 -22.40
CA GLY A 214 0.91 -1.21 -23.67
C GLY A 214 1.49 -2.35 -24.51
N GLU A 215 1.94 -3.43 -23.89
CA GLU A 215 2.42 -4.64 -24.59
C GLU A 215 1.22 -5.43 -25.14
N LEU A 216 0.20 -5.63 -24.30
CA LEU A 216 -1.03 -6.36 -24.67
C LEU A 216 -1.85 -5.71 -25.79
N LEU A 217 -1.63 -4.41 -26.09
CA LEU A 217 -2.25 -3.72 -27.23
C LEU A 217 -1.55 -4.00 -28.57
N LYS A 218 -0.34 -4.56 -28.56
CA LYS A 218 0.43 -4.89 -29.77
C LYS A 218 0.18 -6.33 -30.25
N GLU A 219 -0.41 -7.15 -29.40
CA GLU A 219 -0.82 -8.54 -29.67
C GLU A 219 -2.18 -8.56 -30.39
#